data_AF-A0A8J2SJ33-F1
#
_entry.id   AF-A0A8J2SJ33-F1
#
_cell.length_a   1.000
_cell.length_b   1.000
_cell.length_c   1.000
_cell.angle_alpha   90.00
_cell.angle_beta   90.00
_cell.angle_gamma   90.00
#
_symmetry.space_group_name_H-M   'P 1'
#
loop_
_entity.id
_entity.type
_entity.pdbx_description
1 polymer ?
#
loop_
_entity_poly.entity_id
_entity_poly.type
_entity_poly.pdbx_seq_one_letter_code
_entity_poly.pdbx_strand_id
1 'polypeptide(L)'
;MDAVRRGLARVHARLVDGATALTCISHKAPARLLPLHTPAAARRGAARCVLSSLGGGLLQGDAIAVEARVGAGATLQLSTQASTKVYRGARGAAQSLDADVDAGGLLVVTPDAVTPFAGSRYEQKQTVTLAAGGSCVVVDWLGAGRSANGERWRSLACTSRTAYVTASRTLVDAVALPGAHAIDATDAWYDAVVSCVFAGPRAQETGEKALAVARRLAAMRGARVADGAQADVGPLAGAVLMGAGRVDDDLVVARFCAEAPEDAYRILKEALAPLEGALGEAPYAERLHGVGGFGRRARVPAEDAVVDVADASSTPMTPEHVLALSQLVDSALPTGAFAHSGGLEAAAQLNLLRADDEASLVRFLGQLRASHYSLYVPFFDAAYRGEDLAALDAALDALLAPAPPAQRASLAQGAGLRRVAGALGGGVPEACAHGAVALGALAHSLNLPLAAARDAFAFAAVRDACSAAVRLGLCQPTRAVAVQREVLARPRPGVPAVEDAAAAAPTVDAAHCAHDLLEMRLFRS
;
A
#
# COMPACT_ATOMS: atom_id res chain seq x y z
N MET A 1 -2.72 16.10 -33.01
CA MET A 1 -1.73 15.70 -31.99
C MET A 1 -1.88 16.64 -30.81
N ASP A 2 -2.67 16.30 -29.80
CA ASP A 2 -2.74 17.14 -28.60
C ASP A 2 -1.48 16.91 -27.75
N ALA A 3 -0.65 17.96 -27.70
CA ALA A 3 0.59 17.99 -26.96
C ALA A 3 0.34 17.70 -25.47
N VAL A 4 1.21 16.87 -24.88
CA VAL A 4 1.29 16.61 -23.44
C VAL A 4 1.37 17.94 -22.69
N ARG A 5 0.39 18.27 -21.86
CA ARG A 5 0.41 19.51 -21.07
C ARG A 5 1.13 19.24 -19.76
N ARG A 6 2.40 19.61 -19.72
CA ARG A 6 3.23 19.53 -18.50
C ARG A 6 3.02 20.76 -17.63
N GLY A 7 2.38 20.55 -16.49
CA GLY A 7 2.24 21.51 -15.41
C GLY A 7 3.41 21.39 -14.44
N LEU A 8 3.86 22.52 -13.94
CA LEU A 8 4.88 22.60 -12.90
C LEU A 8 4.33 23.47 -11.77
N ALA A 9 4.58 23.11 -10.53
CA ALA A 9 4.23 23.88 -9.34
C ALA A 9 5.43 23.84 -8.40
N ARG A 10 5.88 25.00 -7.91
CA ARG A 10 6.92 25.10 -6.88
C ARG A 10 6.40 25.91 -5.71
N VAL A 11 6.56 25.36 -4.50
CA VAL A 11 6.18 26.01 -3.25
C VAL A 11 7.30 25.86 -2.22
N HIS A 12 7.86 26.98 -1.77
CA HIS A 12 8.92 26.98 -0.76
C HIS A 12 8.45 27.75 0.48
N ALA A 13 8.59 27.14 1.65
CA ALA A 13 8.25 27.73 2.94
C ALA A 13 9.52 27.88 3.79
N ARG A 14 9.72 29.04 4.42
CA ARG A 14 10.87 29.31 5.30
C ARG A 14 10.43 30.13 6.51
N LEU A 15 11.18 30.07 7.60
CA LEU A 15 11.02 31.00 8.70
C LEU A 15 11.54 32.39 8.29
N VAL A 16 10.68 33.40 8.43
CA VAL A 16 10.97 34.82 8.21
C VAL A 16 10.42 35.56 9.42
N ASP A 17 11.28 36.32 10.12
CA ASP A 17 10.92 37.07 11.33
C ASP A 17 10.16 36.25 12.39
N GLY A 18 10.55 34.98 12.57
CA GLY A 18 9.97 34.08 13.57
C GLY A 18 8.66 33.39 13.14
N ALA A 19 8.16 33.60 11.92
CA ALA A 19 6.97 32.94 11.39
C ALA A 19 7.26 32.24 10.06
N THR A 20 6.55 31.13 9.76
CA THR A 20 6.68 30.54 8.41
C THR A 20 6.00 31.41 7.37
N ALA A 21 6.73 31.75 6.32
CA ALA A 21 6.24 32.45 5.14
C ALA A 21 6.50 31.63 3.87
N LEU A 22 5.61 31.76 2.88
CA LEU A 22 5.83 31.24 1.54
C LEU A 22 6.80 32.18 0.80
N THR A 23 8.03 31.71 0.58
CA THR A 23 9.11 32.49 -0.06
C THR A 23 9.22 32.25 -1.56
N CYS A 24 8.67 31.15 -2.06
CA CYS A 24 8.51 30.90 -3.49
C CYS A 24 7.14 30.28 -3.74
N ILE A 25 6.43 30.83 -4.72
CA ILE A 25 5.22 30.23 -5.30
C ILE A 25 5.28 30.48 -6.79
N SER A 26 5.46 29.42 -7.57
CA SER A 26 5.45 29.50 -9.02
C SER A 26 4.68 28.32 -9.58
N HIS A 27 3.93 28.54 -10.66
CA HIS A 27 3.19 27.46 -11.29
C HIS A 27 2.97 27.71 -12.77
N LYS A 28 2.76 26.62 -13.50
CA LYS A 28 2.46 26.58 -14.92
C LYS A 28 1.29 25.63 -15.13
N ALA A 29 0.32 26.06 -15.92
CA ALA A 29 -0.84 25.26 -16.28
C ALA A 29 -0.43 23.87 -16.84
N PRO A 30 -1.20 22.80 -16.53
CA PRO A 30 -2.48 22.82 -15.82
C PRO A 30 -2.39 22.98 -14.30
N ALA A 31 -1.19 23.02 -13.70
CA ALA A 31 -1.03 23.18 -12.26
C ALA A 31 -1.35 24.62 -11.79
N ARG A 32 -2.03 24.72 -10.64
CA ARG A 32 -2.32 25.99 -9.95
C ARG A 32 -2.07 25.86 -8.46
N LEU A 33 -1.24 26.75 -7.93
CA LEU A 33 -1.00 26.89 -6.49
C LEU A 33 -1.75 28.10 -5.96
N LEU A 34 -2.48 27.90 -4.87
CA LEU A 34 -3.29 28.90 -4.21
C LEU A 34 -2.86 29.02 -2.74
N PRO A 35 -2.19 30.12 -2.36
CA PRO A 35 -1.84 30.36 -0.97
C PRO A 35 -3.11 30.57 -0.15
N LEU A 36 -3.23 29.89 0.99
CA LEU A 36 -4.32 30.11 1.94
C LEU A 36 -3.81 30.90 3.14
N HIS A 37 -4.30 32.12 3.27
CA HIS A 37 -4.00 32.98 4.41
C HIS A 37 -5.14 32.89 5.41
N THR A 38 -4.91 32.17 6.52
CA THR A 38 -5.85 32.18 7.66
C THR A 38 -5.17 32.78 8.89
N PRO A 39 -5.86 33.63 9.68
CA PRO A 39 -5.28 34.18 10.91
C PRO A 39 -4.84 33.10 11.90
N ALA A 40 -5.54 31.95 11.94
CA ALA A 40 -5.19 30.82 12.80
C ALA A 40 -3.86 30.19 12.39
N ALA A 41 -3.64 29.92 11.09
CA ALA A 41 -2.37 29.39 10.61
C ALA A 41 -1.22 30.39 10.79
N ALA A 42 -1.47 31.68 10.56
CA ALA A 42 -0.50 32.74 10.78
C ALA A 42 -0.04 32.80 12.25
N ARG A 43 -0.97 32.68 13.21
CA ARG A 43 -0.65 32.62 14.65
C ARG A 43 0.17 31.39 15.05
N ARG A 44 0.05 30.28 14.31
CA ARG A 44 0.84 29.05 14.53
C ARG A 44 2.15 29.03 13.75
N GLY A 45 2.41 30.06 12.93
CA GLY A 45 3.59 30.10 12.07
C GLY A 45 3.58 28.98 11.04
N ALA A 46 2.42 28.66 10.45
CA ALA A 46 2.29 27.69 9.36
C ALA A 46 1.88 28.36 8.04
N ALA A 47 2.49 27.92 6.95
CA ALA A 47 2.08 28.27 5.60
C ALA A 47 1.17 27.20 5.02
N ARG A 48 0.08 27.61 4.34
CA ARG A 48 -0.86 26.70 3.69
C ARG A 48 -0.95 27.01 2.21
N CYS A 49 -0.91 25.97 1.38
CA CYS A 49 -1.06 26.08 -0.06
C CYS A 49 -1.98 24.98 -0.59
N VAL A 50 -2.88 25.37 -1.49
CA VAL A 50 -3.79 24.46 -2.19
C VAL A 50 -3.31 24.24 -3.62
N LEU A 51 -3.14 22.98 -4.00
CA LEU A 51 -2.96 22.56 -5.37
C LEU A 51 -4.31 22.37 -6.06
N SER A 52 -4.43 22.85 -7.29
CA SER A 52 -5.59 22.67 -8.14
C SER A 52 -5.15 22.44 -9.59
N SER A 53 -5.95 21.70 -10.35
CA SER A 53 -5.77 21.53 -11.79
C SER A 53 -6.80 22.37 -12.55
N LEU A 54 -6.34 23.21 -13.48
CA LEU A 54 -7.20 23.95 -14.39
C LEU A 54 -8.02 22.96 -15.25
N GLY A 55 -9.35 22.99 -15.11
CA GLY A 55 -10.26 22.08 -15.84
C GLY A 55 -11.01 21.07 -14.96
N GLY A 56 -10.80 21.07 -13.64
CA GLY A 56 -11.57 20.25 -12.70
C GLY A 56 -11.15 18.77 -12.63
N GLY A 57 -10.02 18.43 -13.24
CA GLY A 57 -9.36 17.11 -13.18
C GLY A 57 -8.26 16.99 -14.24
N LEU A 58 -7.68 15.80 -14.34
CA LEU A 58 -6.61 15.45 -15.28
C LEU A 58 -7.17 14.76 -16.53
N LEU A 59 -6.77 15.23 -17.70
CA LEU A 59 -7.06 14.62 -19.00
C LEU A 59 -5.90 13.73 -19.45
N GLN A 60 -6.13 12.96 -20.52
CA GLN A 60 -5.08 12.11 -21.10
C GLN A 60 -3.84 12.90 -21.51
N GLY A 61 -2.68 12.47 -21.03
CA GLY A 61 -1.39 13.13 -21.27
C GLY A 61 -1.16 14.39 -20.45
N ASP A 62 -2.03 14.74 -19.49
CA ASP A 62 -1.70 15.74 -18.48
C ASP A 62 -0.66 15.17 -17.52
N ALA A 63 0.33 15.99 -17.17
CA ALA A 63 1.35 15.65 -16.19
C ALA A 63 1.59 16.85 -15.27
N ILE A 64 1.40 16.69 -13.95
CA ILE A 64 1.68 17.75 -12.97
C ILE A 64 2.91 17.36 -12.14
N ALA A 65 3.93 18.20 -12.16
CA ALA A 65 5.09 18.08 -11.27
C ALA A 65 5.02 19.14 -10.18
N VAL A 66 5.12 18.71 -8.93
CA VAL A 66 5.10 19.58 -7.75
C VAL A 66 6.46 19.50 -7.06
N GLU A 67 7.06 20.63 -6.77
CA GLU A 67 8.28 20.78 -5.97
C GLU A 67 7.92 21.50 -4.68
N ALA A 68 8.22 20.89 -3.53
CA ALA A 68 7.99 21.48 -2.21
C ALA A 68 9.30 21.57 -1.42
N ARG A 69 9.62 22.74 -0.88
CA ARG A 69 10.80 22.90 0.00
C ARG A 69 10.37 23.49 1.33
N VAL A 70 10.70 22.83 2.43
CA VAL A 70 10.41 23.29 3.79
C VAL A 70 11.72 23.57 4.49
N GLY A 71 12.02 24.86 4.68
CA GLY A 71 13.23 25.31 5.36
C GLY A 71 13.24 24.97 6.85
N ALA A 72 14.41 25.10 7.47
CA ALA A 72 14.61 24.76 8.87
C ALA A 72 13.55 25.39 9.80
N GLY A 73 12.93 24.57 10.64
CA GLY A 73 11.86 24.98 11.57
C GLY A 73 10.53 25.41 10.93
N ALA A 74 10.43 25.51 9.61
CA ALA A 74 9.22 25.96 8.92
C ALA A 74 8.12 24.89 8.92
N THR A 75 6.87 25.30 8.72
CA THR A 75 5.72 24.39 8.59
C THR A 75 4.94 24.69 7.32
N LEU A 76 4.83 23.71 6.41
CA LEU A 76 4.08 23.82 5.17
C LEU A 76 2.98 22.76 5.12
N GLN A 77 1.73 23.19 4.94
CA GLN A 77 0.64 22.31 4.52
C GLN A 77 0.39 22.46 3.03
N LEU A 78 0.42 21.33 2.31
CA LEU A 78 -0.03 21.21 0.93
C LEU A 78 -1.31 20.37 0.89
N SER A 79 -2.41 20.95 0.44
CA SER A 79 -3.69 20.24 0.23
C SER A 79 -4.18 20.41 -1.20
N THR A 80 -5.31 19.80 -1.55
CA THR A 80 -5.98 20.03 -2.84
C THR A 80 -7.28 20.79 -2.66
N GLN A 81 -7.76 21.40 -3.74
CA GLN A 81 -9.02 22.15 -3.69
C GLN A 81 -10.24 21.22 -3.50
N ALA A 82 -10.20 20.05 -4.15
CA ALA A 82 -11.21 19.01 -4.14
C ALA A 82 -10.56 17.71 -4.66
N SER A 83 -11.35 16.64 -4.76
CA SER A 83 -10.88 15.38 -5.35
C SER A 83 -10.33 15.57 -6.76
N THR A 84 -9.19 14.93 -7.03
CA THR A 84 -8.52 14.99 -8.34
C THR A 84 -9.16 13.96 -9.27
N LYS A 85 -10.06 14.40 -10.14
CA LYS A 85 -10.71 13.52 -11.12
C LYS A 85 -9.72 13.15 -12.21
N VAL A 86 -9.64 11.88 -12.58
CA VAL A 86 -8.86 11.44 -13.75
C VAL A 86 -9.80 10.95 -14.83
N TYR A 87 -9.84 11.66 -15.96
CA TYR A 87 -10.76 11.35 -17.05
C TYR A 87 -10.26 10.20 -17.94
N ARG A 88 -11.19 9.54 -18.62
CA ARG A 88 -10.91 8.47 -19.58
C ARG A 88 -9.99 8.92 -20.72
N GLY A 89 -9.15 8.02 -21.21
CA GLY A 89 -8.34 8.31 -22.39
C GLY A 89 -7.38 7.19 -22.79
N ALA A 90 -6.83 7.30 -24.00
CA ALA A 90 -5.91 6.32 -24.56
C ALA A 90 -4.51 6.40 -23.93
N ARG A 91 -4.10 7.61 -23.48
CA ARG A 91 -2.87 7.85 -22.72
C ARG A 91 -3.20 8.11 -21.25
N GLY A 92 -2.27 7.77 -20.36
CA GLY A 92 -2.40 8.05 -18.92
C GLY A 92 -2.20 9.53 -18.57
N ALA A 93 -2.63 9.88 -17.36
CA ALA A 93 -2.27 11.11 -16.67
C ALA A 93 -1.29 10.82 -15.55
N ALA A 94 -0.44 11.80 -15.21
CA ALA A 94 0.56 11.63 -14.18
C ALA A 94 0.60 12.80 -13.19
N GLN A 95 0.95 12.49 -11.93
CA GLN A 95 1.27 13.50 -10.93
C GLN A 95 2.55 13.11 -10.19
N SER A 96 3.38 14.10 -9.88
CA SER A 96 4.57 13.90 -9.06
C SER A 96 4.74 14.96 -7.99
N LEU A 97 5.34 14.56 -6.88
CA LEU A 97 5.79 15.44 -5.80
C LEU A 97 7.26 15.13 -5.50
N ASP A 98 8.11 16.15 -5.55
CA ASP A 98 9.47 16.13 -5.03
C ASP A 98 9.54 17.10 -3.85
N ALA A 99 9.83 16.60 -2.66
CA ALA A 99 9.82 17.41 -1.45
C ALA A 99 11.09 17.25 -0.61
N ASP A 100 11.69 18.37 -0.20
CA ASP A 100 12.76 18.38 0.81
C ASP A 100 12.29 19.08 2.08
N VAL A 101 12.61 18.48 3.23
CA VAL A 101 12.33 19.02 4.56
C VAL A 101 13.62 19.12 5.36
N ASP A 102 14.01 20.35 5.67
CA ASP A 102 15.18 20.66 6.51
C ASP A 102 14.92 20.31 7.99
N ALA A 103 15.99 20.36 8.79
CA ALA A 103 15.94 20.08 10.22
C ALA A 103 14.87 20.91 10.96
N GLY A 104 14.04 20.24 11.77
CA GLY A 104 12.92 20.86 12.48
C GLY A 104 11.75 21.31 11.60
N GLY A 105 11.87 21.19 10.27
CA GLY A 105 10.79 21.45 9.33
C GLY A 105 9.67 20.42 9.44
N LEU A 106 8.44 20.83 9.11
CA LEU A 106 7.28 19.96 9.02
C LEU A 106 6.56 20.16 7.69
N LEU A 107 6.51 19.10 6.87
CA LEU A 107 5.67 19.02 5.68
C LEU A 107 4.39 18.23 5.98
N VAL A 108 3.23 18.81 5.71
CA VAL A 108 1.94 18.12 5.84
C VAL A 108 1.25 18.07 4.48
N VAL A 109 1.17 16.89 3.86
CA VAL A 109 0.50 16.67 2.57
C VAL A 109 -0.84 15.99 2.84
N THR A 110 -1.94 16.75 2.70
CA THR A 110 -3.31 16.29 2.99
C THR A 110 -4.23 16.58 1.79
N PRO A 111 -4.07 15.85 0.68
CA PRO A 111 -4.93 15.99 -0.49
C PRO A 111 -6.29 15.34 -0.25
N ASP A 112 -7.28 15.72 -1.03
CA ASP A 112 -8.51 14.96 -1.26
C ASP A 112 -8.23 13.79 -2.22
N ALA A 113 -9.16 12.83 -2.30
CA ALA A 113 -8.92 11.59 -3.02
C ALA A 113 -8.64 11.83 -4.51
N VAL A 114 -7.69 11.08 -5.08
CA VAL A 114 -7.65 10.89 -6.53
C VAL A 114 -8.84 10.02 -6.90
N THR A 115 -9.65 10.43 -7.89
CA THR A 115 -10.86 9.72 -8.31
C THR A 115 -10.72 9.32 -9.79
N PRO A 116 -10.14 8.14 -10.09
CA PRO A 116 -9.98 7.65 -11.44
C PRO A 116 -11.32 7.23 -12.04
N PHE A 117 -11.68 7.79 -13.20
CA PHE A 117 -12.93 7.40 -13.86
C PHE A 117 -12.76 6.10 -14.67
N ALA A 118 -13.88 5.50 -15.07
CA ALA A 118 -13.90 4.33 -15.94
C ALA A 118 -13.08 4.57 -17.21
N GLY A 119 -12.19 3.63 -17.53
CA GLY A 119 -11.34 3.75 -18.72
C GLY A 119 -10.16 4.73 -18.56
N SER A 120 -9.86 5.23 -17.35
CA SER A 120 -8.71 6.09 -17.09
C SER A 120 -7.43 5.30 -16.78
N ARG A 121 -6.27 5.95 -16.96
CA ARG A 121 -4.96 5.45 -16.52
C ARG A 121 -4.27 6.55 -15.71
N TYR A 122 -3.77 6.23 -14.53
CA TYR A 122 -3.14 7.20 -13.63
C TYR A 122 -1.86 6.66 -12.99
N GLU A 123 -0.85 7.53 -12.90
CA GLU A 123 0.42 7.26 -12.23
C GLU A 123 0.75 8.41 -11.29
N GLN A 124 1.04 8.07 -10.02
CA GLN A 124 1.51 9.01 -9.01
C GLN A 124 2.86 8.58 -8.48
N LYS A 125 3.81 9.52 -8.47
CA LYS A 125 5.16 9.33 -7.93
C LYS A 125 5.53 10.45 -6.96
N GLN A 126 5.76 10.11 -5.70
CA GLN A 126 6.11 11.08 -4.68
C GLN A 126 7.45 10.69 -4.05
N THR A 127 8.31 11.68 -3.80
CA THR A 127 9.56 11.53 -3.05
C THR A 127 9.60 12.60 -1.98
N VAL A 128 9.79 12.20 -0.74
CA VAL A 128 9.94 13.09 0.41
C VAL A 128 11.29 12.81 1.08
N THR A 129 12.22 13.75 0.94
CA THR A 129 13.55 13.69 1.55
C THR A 129 13.53 14.47 2.85
N LEU A 130 13.91 13.80 3.94
CA LEU A 130 13.97 14.38 5.29
C LEU A 130 15.42 14.51 5.74
N ALA A 131 15.83 15.73 6.08
CA ALA A 131 17.04 15.96 6.84
C ALA A 131 16.90 15.37 8.26
N ALA A 132 18.02 15.22 8.98
CA ALA A 132 17.99 14.80 10.38
C ALA A 132 17.11 15.75 11.21
N GLY A 133 16.11 15.20 11.90
CA GLY A 133 15.12 15.97 12.67
C GLY A 133 14.04 16.69 11.84
N GLY A 134 14.03 16.51 10.51
CA GLY A 134 12.90 16.90 9.66
C GLY A 134 11.68 16.00 9.91
N SER A 135 10.48 16.45 9.55
CA SER A 135 9.26 15.67 9.75
C SER A 135 8.28 15.81 8.60
N CYS A 136 7.51 14.75 8.33
CA CYS A 136 6.39 14.82 7.43
C CYS A 136 5.18 14.02 7.89
N VAL A 137 4.00 14.49 7.50
CA VAL A 137 2.76 13.71 7.48
C VAL A 137 2.23 13.72 6.06
N VAL A 138 2.14 12.55 5.44
CA VAL A 138 1.67 12.42 4.05
C VAL A 138 0.48 11.49 4.01
N VAL A 139 -0.63 11.99 3.47
CA VAL A 139 -1.82 11.21 3.14
C VAL A 139 -1.83 10.99 1.63
N ASP A 140 -1.95 9.74 1.23
CA ASP A 140 -2.16 9.33 -0.14
C ASP A 140 -3.42 8.47 -0.20
N TRP A 141 -4.34 8.79 -1.10
CA TRP A 141 -5.56 8.00 -1.22
C TRP A 141 -6.23 8.04 -2.60
N LEU A 142 -6.74 6.86 -2.95
CA LEU A 142 -7.46 6.58 -4.17
C LEU A 142 -8.93 6.31 -3.83
N GLY A 143 -9.83 6.96 -4.56
CA GLY A 143 -11.26 6.67 -4.55
C GLY A 143 -11.64 5.71 -5.67
N ALA A 144 -12.76 4.99 -5.49
CA ALA A 144 -13.24 3.99 -6.44
C ALA A 144 -13.72 4.52 -7.80
N GLY A 145 -13.68 5.82 -8.03
CA GLY A 145 -14.29 6.46 -9.21
C GLY A 145 -15.66 7.03 -8.87
N ARG A 146 -16.59 7.03 -9.84
CA ARG A 146 -17.93 7.59 -9.66
C ARG A 146 -18.88 6.55 -9.04
N SER A 147 -18.63 6.20 -7.79
CA SER A 147 -19.35 5.11 -7.11
C SER A 147 -20.86 5.33 -7.03
N ALA A 148 -21.31 6.58 -6.92
CA ALA A 148 -22.73 6.96 -6.99
C ALA A 148 -23.39 6.67 -8.36
N ASN A 149 -22.60 6.60 -9.44
CA ASN A 149 -23.04 6.27 -10.79
C ASN A 149 -22.79 4.79 -11.15
N GLY A 150 -22.53 3.93 -10.15
CA GLY A 150 -22.22 2.51 -10.36
C GLY A 150 -20.82 2.25 -10.93
N GLU A 151 -19.97 3.28 -10.98
CA GLU A 151 -18.60 3.16 -11.46
C GLU A 151 -17.65 2.98 -10.28
N ARG A 152 -17.32 1.74 -9.98
CA ARG A 152 -16.42 1.35 -8.89
C ARG A 152 -15.23 0.57 -9.43
N TRP A 153 -14.02 1.09 -9.17
CA TRP A 153 -12.73 0.52 -9.55
C TRP A 153 -12.58 0.23 -11.06
N ARG A 154 -13.36 0.89 -11.93
CA ARG A 154 -13.39 0.63 -13.39
C ARG A 154 -12.28 1.33 -14.19
N SER A 155 -11.25 1.86 -13.54
CA SER A 155 -10.05 2.38 -14.21
C SER A 155 -9.29 1.26 -14.91
N LEU A 156 -8.51 1.58 -15.95
CA LEU A 156 -7.67 0.58 -16.63
C LEU A 156 -6.39 0.27 -15.84
N ALA A 157 -5.82 1.29 -15.18
CA ALA A 157 -4.66 1.15 -14.30
C ALA A 157 -4.58 2.39 -13.38
N CYS A 158 -4.31 2.18 -12.11
CA CYS A 158 -4.02 3.24 -11.17
C CYS A 158 -2.83 2.82 -10.31
N THR A 159 -1.75 3.60 -10.33
CA THR A 159 -0.56 3.34 -9.53
C THR A 159 -0.26 4.56 -8.68
N SER A 160 0.09 4.31 -7.42
CA SER A 160 0.69 5.32 -6.55
C SER A 160 1.92 4.76 -5.88
N ARG A 161 3.00 5.53 -5.90
CA ARG A 161 4.28 5.18 -5.30
C ARG A 161 4.82 6.39 -4.55
N THR A 162 5.05 6.24 -3.25
CA THR A 162 5.62 7.28 -2.41
C THR A 162 6.87 6.76 -1.72
N ALA A 163 8.01 7.38 -2.04
CA ALA A 163 9.29 7.13 -1.40
C ALA A 163 9.54 8.17 -0.30
N TYR A 164 9.96 7.69 0.87
CA TYR A 164 10.39 8.50 2.00
C TYR A 164 11.87 8.22 2.24
N VAL A 165 12.69 9.25 2.08
CA VAL A 165 14.15 9.12 2.12
C VAL A 165 14.67 9.88 3.33
N THR A 166 15.39 9.17 4.18
CA THR A 166 16.12 9.72 5.32
C THR A 166 17.61 9.42 5.14
N ALA A 167 18.47 9.97 6.01
CA ALA A 167 19.90 9.65 5.98
C ALA A 167 20.21 8.17 6.24
N SER A 168 19.36 7.47 7.00
CA SER A 168 19.59 6.08 7.43
C SER A 168 18.82 5.03 6.63
N ARG A 169 17.73 5.41 5.94
CA ARG A 169 16.85 4.47 5.25
C ARG A 169 15.98 5.10 4.18
N THR A 170 15.48 4.25 3.29
CA THR A 170 14.40 4.54 2.36
C THR A 170 13.22 3.63 2.65
N LEU A 171 12.02 4.20 2.69
CA LEU A 171 10.75 3.46 2.73
C LEU A 171 9.98 3.77 1.45
N VAL A 172 9.33 2.77 0.86
CA VAL A 172 8.48 2.92 -0.32
C VAL A 172 7.11 2.34 -0.03
N ASP A 173 6.09 3.19 -0.04
CA ASP A 173 4.69 2.76 -0.08
C ASP A 173 4.21 2.75 -1.53
N ALA A 174 3.79 1.60 -2.03
CA ALA A 174 3.36 1.46 -3.42
C ALA A 174 2.11 0.60 -3.54
N VAL A 175 1.11 1.13 -4.25
CA VAL A 175 -0.15 0.46 -4.56
C VAL A 175 -0.38 0.49 -6.06
N ALA A 176 -0.68 -0.67 -6.63
CA ALA A 176 -1.09 -0.80 -8.03
C ALA A 176 -2.44 -1.49 -8.11
N LEU A 177 -3.45 -0.80 -8.66
CA LEU A 177 -4.78 -1.33 -8.86
C LEU A 177 -4.97 -1.69 -10.35
N PRO A 178 -4.80 -2.97 -10.72
CA PRO A 178 -5.07 -3.46 -12.07
C PRO A 178 -6.58 -3.59 -12.32
N GLY A 179 -7.28 -2.45 -12.36
CA GLY A 179 -8.71 -2.38 -12.67
C GLY A 179 -9.66 -2.97 -11.62
N ALA A 180 -10.86 -3.38 -12.07
CA ALA A 180 -12.06 -3.58 -11.23
C ALA A 180 -11.95 -4.62 -10.10
N HIS A 181 -10.90 -5.45 -10.12
CA HIS A 181 -10.77 -6.61 -9.25
C HIS A 181 -9.86 -6.39 -8.04
N ALA A 182 -9.16 -5.25 -7.93
CA ALA A 182 -8.02 -5.10 -7.02
C ALA A 182 -8.34 -4.99 -5.52
N ILE A 183 -9.61 -4.84 -5.10
CA ILE A 183 -9.97 -4.51 -3.69
C ILE A 183 -10.93 -5.53 -3.05
N ASP A 184 -11.49 -6.45 -3.83
CA ASP A 184 -12.50 -7.42 -3.38
C ASP A 184 -11.85 -8.68 -2.77
N ALA A 185 -11.30 -8.55 -1.55
CA ALA A 185 -10.80 -9.67 -0.76
C ALA A 185 -11.85 -10.20 0.25
N THR A 186 -12.92 -9.45 0.50
CA THR A 186 -13.94 -9.69 1.53
C THR A 186 -15.31 -9.29 0.99
N ASP A 187 -16.42 -9.64 1.66
CA ASP A 187 -17.76 -9.14 1.27
C ASP A 187 -17.95 -7.62 1.45
N ALA A 188 -16.96 -6.91 2.01
CA ALA A 188 -17.04 -5.48 2.29
C ALA A 188 -16.64 -4.63 1.06
N TRP A 189 -17.38 -3.55 0.84
CA TRP A 189 -17.20 -2.67 -0.32
C TRP A 189 -16.44 -1.43 0.09
N TYR A 190 -15.17 -1.30 -0.30
CA TYR A 190 -14.41 -0.09 -0.02
C TYR A 190 -14.41 0.85 -1.22
N ASP A 191 -14.93 2.07 -1.03
CA ASP A 191 -14.91 3.14 -2.03
C ASP A 191 -13.66 4.03 -1.90
N ALA A 192 -12.83 3.81 -0.87
CA ALA A 192 -11.56 4.51 -0.68
C ALA A 192 -10.46 3.58 -0.13
N VAL A 193 -9.25 3.77 -0.63
CA VAL A 193 -8.01 3.16 -0.13
C VAL A 193 -7.06 4.28 0.25
N VAL A 194 -6.54 4.25 1.48
CA VAL A 194 -5.75 5.32 2.07
C VAL A 194 -4.47 4.76 2.69
N SER A 195 -3.37 5.47 2.46
CA SER A 195 -2.09 5.28 3.12
C SER A 195 -1.66 6.58 3.78
N CYS A 196 -1.19 6.49 5.01
CA CYS A 196 -0.72 7.61 5.80
C CYS A 196 0.67 7.27 6.34
N VAL A 197 1.62 8.18 6.15
CA VAL A 197 2.95 8.08 6.73
C VAL A 197 3.21 9.25 7.66
N PHE A 198 3.68 8.93 8.87
CA PHE A 198 4.02 9.86 9.92
C PHE A 198 5.50 9.67 10.25
N ALA A 199 6.35 10.59 9.79
CA ALA A 199 7.80 10.47 9.91
C ALA A 199 8.40 11.67 10.64
N GLY A 200 9.32 11.39 11.56
CA GLY A 200 10.12 12.38 12.28
C GLY A 200 9.45 12.95 13.54
N PRO A 201 10.20 13.72 14.35
CA PRO A 201 9.81 14.10 15.71
C PRO A 201 8.48 14.88 15.79
N ARG A 202 8.20 15.76 14.83
CA ARG A 202 6.97 16.58 14.83
C ARG A 202 5.73 15.83 14.33
N ALA A 203 5.89 14.60 13.84
CA ALA A 203 4.80 13.73 13.40
C ALA A 203 4.45 12.62 14.41
N GLN A 204 5.30 12.39 15.43
CA GLN A 204 5.16 11.26 16.37
C GLN A 204 3.80 11.23 17.06
N GLU A 205 3.36 12.33 17.65
CA GLU A 205 2.04 12.41 18.33
C GLU A 205 0.89 12.04 17.38
N THR A 206 1.00 12.45 16.11
CA THR A 206 -0.01 12.12 15.08
C THR A 206 0.05 10.64 14.71
N GLY A 207 1.24 10.05 14.62
CA GLY A 207 1.43 8.61 14.43
C GLY A 207 0.86 7.78 15.58
N GLU A 208 1.08 8.17 16.83
CA GLU A 208 0.48 7.52 18.00
C GLU A 208 -1.05 7.58 17.97
N LYS A 209 -1.60 8.74 17.58
CA LYS A 209 -3.04 8.90 17.41
C LYS A 209 -3.58 7.96 16.33
N ALA A 210 -2.89 7.81 15.20
CA ALA A 210 -3.29 6.87 14.15
C ALA A 210 -3.25 5.41 14.62
N LEU A 211 -2.23 5.00 15.38
CA LEU A 211 -2.16 3.67 16.01
C LEU A 211 -3.33 3.44 16.97
N ALA A 212 -3.66 4.43 17.81
CA ALA A 212 -4.79 4.34 18.73
C ALA A 212 -6.13 4.21 17.99
N VAL A 213 -6.33 4.95 16.89
CA VAL A 213 -7.52 4.83 16.02
C VAL A 213 -7.58 3.44 15.40
N ALA A 214 -6.47 2.91 14.90
CA ALA A 214 -6.41 1.56 14.32
C ALA A 214 -6.79 0.47 15.34
N ARG A 215 -6.25 0.54 16.58
CA ARG A 215 -6.61 -0.39 17.66
C ARG A 215 -8.10 -0.33 17.99
N ARG A 216 -8.67 0.87 18.09
CA ARG A 216 -10.11 1.03 18.36
C ARG A 216 -10.96 0.46 17.23
N LEU A 217 -10.60 0.70 15.97
CA LEU A 217 -11.31 0.13 14.80
C LEU A 217 -11.22 -1.40 14.77
N ALA A 218 -10.05 -1.96 15.08
CA ALA A 218 -9.86 -3.40 15.17
C ALA A 218 -10.72 -4.01 16.29
N ALA A 219 -10.77 -3.38 17.46
CA ALA A 219 -11.63 -3.80 18.58
C ALA A 219 -13.12 -3.76 18.22
N MET A 220 -13.59 -2.69 17.55
CA MET A 220 -14.97 -2.59 17.06
C MET A 220 -15.32 -3.64 16.01
N ARG A 221 -14.32 -4.18 15.30
CA ARG A 221 -14.47 -5.32 14.38
C ARG A 221 -14.38 -6.68 15.08
N GLY A 222 -14.25 -6.72 16.41
CA GLY A 222 -14.24 -7.94 17.20
C GLY A 222 -12.85 -8.55 17.44
N ALA A 223 -11.78 -7.91 16.97
CA ALA A 223 -10.43 -8.35 17.28
C ALA A 223 -10.09 -8.02 18.74
N ARG A 224 -9.35 -8.92 19.39
CA ARG A 224 -8.74 -8.59 20.69
C ARG A 224 -7.46 -7.80 20.43
N VAL A 225 -7.39 -6.59 20.96
CA VAL A 225 -6.26 -5.69 20.72
C VAL A 225 -5.46 -5.48 22.01
N ALA A 226 -4.14 -5.35 21.86
CA ALA A 226 -3.28 -4.95 22.96
C ALA A 226 -3.71 -3.54 23.46
N ASP A 227 -3.68 -3.33 24.78
CA ASP A 227 -3.98 -2.07 25.47
C ASP A 227 -5.45 -1.58 25.47
N GLY A 228 -6.43 -2.49 25.46
CA GLY A 228 -7.71 -2.31 26.15
C GLY A 228 -8.52 -1.04 25.86
N ALA A 229 -8.48 -0.50 24.63
CA ALA A 229 -9.29 0.66 24.28
C ALA A 229 -10.79 0.30 24.41
N GLN A 230 -11.48 0.93 25.37
CA GLN A 230 -12.93 0.83 25.52
C GLN A 230 -13.60 1.28 24.21
N ALA A 231 -14.39 0.38 23.63
CA ALA A 231 -15.19 0.64 22.46
C ALA A 231 -16.33 1.60 22.84
N ASP A 232 -16.17 2.89 22.57
CA ASP A 232 -17.33 3.73 22.31
C ASP A 232 -17.77 3.43 20.88
N VAL A 233 -18.96 2.82 20.75
CA VAL A 233 -19.47 2.26 19.49
C VAL A 233 -20.01 3.42 18.65
N GLY A 234 -19.09 4.23 18.15
CA GLY A 234 -19.41 5.29 17.20
C GLY A 234 -19.95 4.73 15.88
N PRO A 235 -20.50 5.59 15.01
CA PRO A 235 -21.18 5.19 13.76
C PRO A 235 -20.27 4.55 12.69
N LEU A 236 -18.96 4.42 12.94
CA LEU A 236 -17.95 3.90 12.02
C LEU A 236 -17.70 2.38 12.17
N ALA A 237 -18.36 1.72 13.11
CA ALA A 237 -18.20 0.29 13.34
C ALA A 237 -18.59 -0.52 12.08
N GLY A 238 -17.60 -1.18 11.47
CA GLY A 238 -17.79 -2.01 10.28
C GLY A 238 -17.55 -1.32 8.93
N ALA A 239 -17.49 0.02 8.88
CA ALA A 239 -17.32 0.77 7.63
C ALA A 239 -15.85 0.99 7.23
N VAL A 240 -14.89 0.77 8.14
CA VAL A 240 -13.47 1.01 7.90
C VAL A 240 -12.63 -0.19 8.33
N LEU A 241 -11.70 -0.63 7.49
CA LEU A 241 -10.65 -1.59 7.84
C LEU A 241 -9.34 -0.82 7.92
N MET A 242 -8.70 -0.77 9.09
CA MET A 242 -7.45 -0.03 9.30
C MET A 242 -6.40 -0.92 9.96
N GLY A 243 -5.21 -0.94 9.38
CA GLY A 243 -3.98 -1.46 9.99
C GLY A 243 -2.99 -0.33 10.19
N ALA A 244 -2.19 -0.40 11.25
CA ALA A 244 -1.13 0.57 11.51
C ALA A 244 0.04 -0.13 12.20
N GLY A 245 1.25 0.24 11.80
CA GLY A 245 2.48 -0.34 12.31
C GLY A 245 3.52 0.74 12.59
N ARG A 246 4.24 0.58 13.69
CA ARG A 246 5.48 1.31 13.92
C ARG A 246 6.59 0.61 13.13
N VAL A 247 7.20 1.34 12.22
CA VAL A 247 8.37 0.87 11.46
C VAL A 247 9.65 1.08 12.27
N ASP A 248 9.72 2.20 13.01
CA ASP A 248 10.83 2.58 13.90
C ASP A 248 10.35 3.67 14.88
N ASP A 249 11.20 4.12 15.79
CA ASP A 249 10.86 5.03 16.89
C ASP A 249 10.13 6.31 16.43
N ASP A 250 10.49 6.84 15.26
CA ASP A 250 9.93 8.07 14.69
C ASP A 250 9.12 7.87 13.40
N LEU A 251 8.76 6.62 13.06
CA LEU A 251 8.04 6.32 11.82
C LEU A 251 6.87 5.37 12.06
N VAL A 252 5.67 5.88 11.79
CA VAL A 252 4.43 5.11 11.79
C VAL A 252 3.83 5.14 10.40
N VAL A 253 3.36 3.97 9.93
CA VAL A 253 2.56 3.85 8.72
C VAL A 253 1.18 3.32 9.11
N ALA A 254 0.14 3.94 8.57
CA ALA A 254 -1.23 3.48 8.70
C ALA A 254 -1.87 3.34 7.33
N ARG A 255 -2.60 2.24 7.12
CA ARG A 255 -3.33 1.96 5.89
C ARG A 255 -4.76 1.62 6.23
N PHE A 256 -5.71 2.15 5.47
CA PHE A 256 -7.09 1.77 5.67
C PHE A 256 -7.91 1.81 4.39
N CYS A 257 -8.96 1.00 4.39
CA CYS A 257 -10.00 0.97 3.38
C CYS A 257 -11.31 1.43 4.02
N ALA A 258 -12.08 2.28 3.33
CA ALA A 258 -13.33 2.84 3.85
C ALA A 258 -14.50 2.63 2.87
N GLU A 259 -15.68 2.28 3.39
CA GLU A 259 -16.86 1.96 2.57
C GLU A 259 -17.40 3.16 1.80
N ALA A 260 -17.15 4.36 2.32
CA ALA A 260 -17.46 5.61 1.66
C ALA A 260 -16.30 6.63 1.83
N PRO A 261 -16.10 7.55 0.88
CA PRO A 261 -15.12 8.64 1.02
C PRO A 261 -15.35 9.48 2.29
N GLU A 262 -16.60 9.62 2.74
CA GLU A 262 -16.95 10.35 3.96
C GLU A 262 -16.41 9.67 5.21
N ASP A 263 -16.38 8.33 5.25
CA ASP A 263 -15.78 7.58 6.36
C ASP A 263 -14.28 7.80 6.39
N ALA A 264 -13.62 7.83 5.23
CA ALA A 264 -12.21 8.17 5.14
C ALA A 264 -11.92 9.59 5.63
N TYR A 265 -12.74 10.59 5.29
CA TYR A 265 -12.60 11.94 5.86
C TYR A 265 -12.75 11.96 7.38
N ARG A 266 -13.69 11.20 7.96
CA ARG A 266 -13.85 11.11 9.43
C ARG A 266 -12.61 10.52 10.09
N ILE A 267 -12.07 9.43 9.54
CA ILE A 267 -10.86 8.79 10.05
C ILE A 267 -9.64 9.70 9.91
N LEU A 268 -9.46 10.35 8.75
CA LEU A 268 -8.37 11.29 8.53
C LEU A 268 -8.45 12.48 9.49
N LYS A 269 -9.63 13.09 9.65
CA LYS A 269 -9.81 14.19 10.62
C LYS A 269 -9.42 13.78 12.03
N GLU A 270 -9.81 12.58 12.46
CA GLU A 270 -9.50 12.11 13.81
C GLU A 270 -8.01 11.74 13.97
N ALA A 271 -7.46 10.97 13.03
CA ALA A 271 -6.07 10.53 13.08
C ALA A 271 -5.10 11.72 12.99
N LEU A 272 -5.48 12.77 12.25
CA LEU A 272 -4.68 13.97 12.03
C LEU A 272 -4.97 15.11 13.01
N ALA A 273 -5.90 14.93 13.95
CA ALA A 273 -6.29 15.98 14.91
C ALA A 273 -5.11 16.64 15.65
N PRO A 274 -4.04 15.92 16.07
CA PRO A 274 -2.89 16.53 16.75
C PRO A 274 -2.19 17.62 15.91
N LEU A 275 -2.30 17.58 14.57
CA LEU A 275 -1.71 18.60 13.70
C LEU A 275 -2.36 19.97 13.81
N GLU A 276 -3.54 20.10 14.45
CA GLU A 276 -4.18 21.39 14.70
C GLU A 276 -3.25 22.34 15.46
N GLY A 277 -2.44 21.81 16.39
CA GLY A 277 -1.45 22.61 17.13
C GLY A 277 -0.41 23.27 16.23
N ALA A 278 -0.02 22.60 15.13
CA ALA A 278 0.95 23.10 14.18
C ALA A 278 0.32 23.93 13.04
N LEU A 279 -0.90 23.59 12.62
CA LEU A 279 -1.54 24.16 11.43
C LEU A 279 -2.56 25.27 11.74
N GLY A 280 -3.00 25.35 12.99
CA GLY A 280 -4.06 26.26 13.45
C GLY A 280 -5.49 25.76 13.18
N GLU A 281 -5.64 24.66 12.45
CA GLU A 281 -6.91 23.97 12.18
C GLU A 281 -6.62 22.49 11.94
N ALA A 282 -7.52 21.61 12.38
CA ALA A 282 -7.41 20.18 12.11
C ALA A 282 -7.57 19.90 10.59
N PRO A 283 -6.70 19.08 9.97
CA PRO A 283 -6.88 18.67 8.58
C PRO A 283 -8.26 18.06 8.31
N TYR A 284 -8.85 18.38 7.15
CA TYR A 284 -10.16 17.91 6.68
C TYR A 284 -11.37 18.37 7.52
N ALA A 285 -11.22 19.31 8.45
CA ALA A 285 -12.32 19.83 9.26
C ALA A 285 -13.48 20.40 8.40
N GLU A 286 -13.14 21.03 7.28
CA GLU A 286 -14.03 21.67 6.31
C GLU A 286 -14.73 20.68 5.35
N ARG A 287 -14.33 19.40 5.34
CA ARG A 287 -14.88 18.36 4.45
C ARG A 287 -16.10 17.66 5.02
N LEU A 288 -16.39 17.86 6.30
CA LEU A 288 -17.50 17.22 7.00
C LEU A 288 -18.67 18.20 7.18
N HIS A 289 -19.37 18.55 6.09
CA HIS A 289 -20.61 19.33 6.13
C HIS A 289 -21.76 18.57 5.44
N GLY A 290 -22.85 18.29 6.17
CA GLY A 290 -24.15 17.92 5.62
C GLY A 290 -24.32 16.54 4.95
N VAL A 291 -24.09 15.42 5.66
CA VAL A 291 -24.28 14.07 5.09
C VAL A 291 -25.21 13.20 5.96
N GLY A 292 -26.33 12.77 5.38
CA GLY A 292 -27.17 11.67 5.85
C GLY A 292 -26.67 10.32 5.29
N GLY A 293 -26.95 9.23 6.01
CA GLY A 293 -26.45 7.89 5.67
C GLY A 293 -26.94 7.38 4.31
N PHE A 294 -26.03 6.87 3.50
CA PHE A 294 -26.37 6.15 2.28
C PHE A 294 -26.59 4.67 2.61
N GLY A 295 -27.76 4.13 2.24
CA GLY A 295 -28.09 2.72 2.44
C GLY A 295 -27.17 1.77 1.67
N ARG A 296 -27.11 0.51 2.12
CA ARG A 296 -26.39 -0.58 1.48
C ARG A 296 -26.74 -0.67 -0.02
N ARG A 297 -25.73 -0.69 -0.89
CA ARG A 297 -25.89 -0.68 -2.36
C ARG A 297 -25.54 -2.03 -2.97
N ALA A 298 -26.24 -2.36 -4.07
CA ALA A 298 -26.14 -3.64 -4.76
C ALA A 298 -24.80 -3.84 -5.48
N ARG A 299 -24.41 -5.11 -5.61
CA ARG A 299 -23.19 -5.58 -6.27
C ARG A 299 -23.19 -5.26 -7.77
N VAL A 300 -22.09 -4.72 -8.28
CA VAL A 300 -21.80 -4.71 -9.72
C VAL A 300 -21.09 -6.04 -10.04
N PRO A 301 -21.59 -6.84 -11.01
CA PRO A 301 -20.94 -8.09 -11.39
C PRO A 301 -19.49 -7.87 -11.83
N ALA A 302 -18.62 -8.78 -11.42
CA ALA A 302 -17.28 -8.89 -11.97
C ALA A 302 -17.39 -9.24 -13.46
N GLU A 303 -16.82 -8.40 -14.34
CA GLU A 303 -16.47 -8.81 -15.70
C GLU A 303 -14.99 -9.18 -15.70
N ASP A 304 -14.67 -10.40 -16.11
CA ASP A 304 -13.29 -10.89 -16.25
C ASP A 304 -12.58 -10.08 -17.34
N ALA A 305 -11.77 -9.10 -16.94
CA ALA A 305 -10.82 -8.48 -17.85
C ALA A 305 -9.58 -9.37 -17.91
N VAL A 306 -9.65 -10.34 -18.82
CA VAL A 306 -8.58 -11.29 -19.14
C VAL A 306 -7.51 -10.58 -19.94
N VAL A 307 -6.29 -10.52 -19.42
CA VAL A 307 -5.10 -10.36 -20.25
C VAL A 307 -4.34 -11.67 -20.16
N ASP A 308 -4.51 -12.50 -21.18
CA ASP A 308 -3.77 -13.73 -21.35
C ASP A 308 -2.36 -13.35 -21.81
N VAL A 309 -1.37 -13.46 -20.91
CA VAL A 309 0.03 -13.32 -21.28
C VAL A 309 0.53 -14.72 -21.60
N ALA A 310 0.51 -15.05 -22.89
CA ALA A 310 1.18 -16.24 -23.38
C ALA A 310 2.69 -16.10 -23.13
N ASP A 311 3.23 -16.88 -22.20
CA ASP A 311 4.68 -16.94 -22.01
C ASP A 311 5.28 -17.80 -23.14
N ALA A 312 6.17 -17.20 -23.92
CA ALA A 312 6.82 -17.82 -25.05
C ALA A 312 8.03 -18.64 -24.58
N SER A 313 8.15 -19.86 -25.12
CA SER A 313 9.23 -20.84 -24.92
C SER A 313 9.32 -21.47 -23.52
N SER A 314 8.64 -22.61 -23.32
CA SER A 314 8.93 -23.49 -22.21
C SER A 314 10.19 -24.31 -22.50
N THR A 315 11.22 -24.12 -21.69
CA THR A 315 12.35 -25.07 -21.67
C THR A 315 11.82 -26.40 -21.10
N PRO A 316 12.05 -27.55 -21.76
CA PRO A 316 11.57 -28.83 -21.26
C PRO A 316 12.17 -29.14 -19.88
N MET A 317 11.33 -29.55 -18.93
CA MET A 317 11.78 -29.94 -17.60
C MET A 317 12.42 -31.33 -17.63
N THR A 318 13.57 -31.49 -16.98
CA THR A 318 14.15 -32.81 -16.73
C THR A 318 13.52 -33.42 -15.46
N PRO A 319 13.66 -34.74 -15.25
CA PRO A 319 13.24 -35.37 -13.99
C PRO A 319 13.86 -34.71 -12.75
N GLU A 320 15.10 -34.27 -12.82
CA GLU A 320 15.80 -33.58 -11.74
C GLU A 320 15.14 -32.23 -11.43
N HIS A 321 14.74 -31.47 -12.45
CA HIS A 321 13.99 -30.23 -12.25
C HIS A 321 12.66 -30.46 -11.52
N VAL A 322 11.94 -31.54 -11.88
CA VAL A 322 10.67 -31.88 -11.22
C VAL A 322 10.89 -32.21 -9.75
N LEU A 323 11.92 -33.00 -9.42
CA LEU A 323 12.22 -33.37 -8.04
C LEU A 323 12.69 -32.16 -7.22
N ALA A 324 13.54 -31.30 -7.78
CA ALA A 324 14.00 -30.07 -7.12
C ALA A 324 12.85 -29.09 -6.86
N LEU A 325 11.97 -28.87 -7.84
CA LEU A 325 10.76 -28.07 -7.64
C LEU A 325 9.86 -28.68 -6.56
N SER A 326 9.69 -30.00 -6.54
CA SER A 326 8.90 -30.70 -5.51
C SER A 326 9.47 -30.47 -4.11
N GLN A 327 10.80 -30.44 -3.95
CA GLN A 327 11.44 -30.13 -2.67
C GLN A 327 11.25 -28.65 -2.28
N LEU A 328 11.35 -27.72 -3.24
CA LEU A 328 11.15 -26.29 -2.99
C LEU A 328 9.73 -25.97 -2.52
N VAL A 329 8.73 -26.71 -3.03
CA VAL A 329 7.32 -26.58 -2.65
C VAL A 329 6.86 -27.64 -1.66
N ASP A 330 7.79 -28.30 -0.96
CA ASP A 330 7.46 -29.15 0.17
C ASP A 330 7.11 -28.28 1.39
N SER A 331 6.03 -28.60 2.10
CA SER A 331 5.64 -27.87 3.31
C SER A 331 6.58 -28.15 4.50
N ALA A 332 7.35 -29.24 4.43
CA ALA A 332 8.37 -29.58 5.41
C ALA A 332 9.70 -28.85 5.20
N LEU A 333 9.88 -28.13 4.08
CA LEU A 333 11.09 -27.35 3.85
C LEU A 333 11.23 -26.27 4.94
N PRO A 334 12.32 -26.25 5.74
CA PRO A 334 12.41 -25.43 6.95
C PRO A 334 12.79 -23.96 6.64
N THR A 335 12.01 -23.33 5.75
CA THR A 335 12.11 -21.90 5.42
C THR A 335 11.53 -21.01 6.52
N GLY A 336 10.69 -21.56 7.39
CA GLY A 336 9.94 -20.80 8.40
C GLY A 336 8.64 -20.19 7.87
N ALA A 337 8.27 -20.43 6.60
CA ALA A 337 7.05 -19.89 6.00
C ALA A 337 5.77 -20.28 6.77
N PHE A 338 5.72 -21.48 7.37
CA PHE A 338 4.59 -21.94 8.19
C PHE A 338 4.30 -21.07 9.44
N ALA A 339 5.24 -20.22 9.86
CA ALA A 339 5.06 -19.31 10.99
C ALA A 339 4.32 -18.02 10.63
N HIS A 340 3.99 -17.81 9.35
CA HIS A 340 3.42 -16.58 8.81
C HIS A 340 2.07 -16.85 8.15
N SER A 341 1.08 -15.97 8.35
CA SER A 341 -0.28 -16.14 7.81
C SER A 341 -0.58 -15.27 6.59
N GLY A 342 0.28 -14.29 6.28
CA GLY A 342 0.04 -13.33 5.20
C GLY A 342 -1.17 -12.43 5.47
N GLY A 343 -1.40 -12.04 6.74
CA GLY A 343 -2.54 -11.26 7.16
C GLY A 343 -3.86 -12.05 7.36
N LEU A 344 -3.85 -13.37 7.13
CA LEU A 344 -5.04 -14.21 7.28
C LEU A 344 -5.53 -14.30 8.74
N GLU A 345 -4.59 -14.35 9.70
CA GLU A 345 -4.94 -14.34 11.12
C GLU A 345 -5.64 -13.04 11.51
N ALA A 346 -5.07 -11.90 11.12
CA ALA A 346 -5.68 -10.60 11.35
C ALA A 346 -7.04 -10.48 10.65
N ALA A 347 -7.16 -10.94 9.41
CA ALA A 347 -8.44 -10.93 8.70
C ALA A 347 -9.51 -11.77 9.41
N ALA A 348 -9.16 -12.94 9.95
CA ALA A 348 -10.08 -13.75 10.75
C ALA A 348 -10.51 -13.04 12.04
N GLN A 349 -9.57 -12.49 12.81
CA GLN A 349 -9.87 -11.81 14.07
C GLN A 349 -10.65 -10.49 13.88
N LEU A 350 -10.47 -9.82 12.73
CA LEU A 350 -11.22 -8.63 12.33
C LEU A 350 -12.60 -8.96 11.72
N ASN A 351 -13.03 -10.23 11.78
CA ASN A 351 -14.28 -10.73 11.19
C ASN A 351 -14.42 -10.40 9.69
N LEU A 352 -13.31 -10.35 8.95
CA LEU A 352 -13.31 -10.22 7.49
C LEU A 352 -13.51 -11.56 6.79
N LEU A 353 -13.09 -12.64 7.44
CA LEU A 353 -13.21 -14.02 6.96
C LEU A 353 -13.97 -14.83 7.99
N ARG A 354 -14.87 -15.70 7.52
CA ARG A 354 -15.69 -16.54 8.37
C ARG A 354 -15.57 -18.00 7.95
N ALA A 355 -15.59 -18.91 8.93
CA ALA A 355 -15.48 -20.34 8.68
C ALA A 355 -16.68 -20.92 7.90
N ASP A 356 -17.83 -20.24 7.92
CA ASP A 356 -19.04 -20.60 7.18
C ASP A 356 -19.11 -20.00 5.76
N ASP A 357 -18.14 -19.17 5.36
CA ASP A 357 -18.06 -18.59 4.02
C ASP A 357 -16.73 -18.92 3.32
N GLU A 358 -16.67 -20.10 2.72
CA GLU A 358 -15.51 -20.52 1.92
C GLU A 358 -15.22 -19.57 0.74
N ALA A 359 -16.24 -18.91 0.20
CA ALA A 359 -16.05 -18.01 -0.93
C ALA A 359 -15.23 -16.77 -0.51
N SER A 360 -15.36 -16.29 0.73
CA SER A 360 -14.49 -15.22 1.26
C SER A 360 -13.03 -15.64 1.28
N LEU A 361 -12.74 -16.87 1.70
CA LEU A 361 -11.39 -17.40 1.72
C LEU A 361 -10.81 -17.50 0.30
N VAL A 362 -11.59 -17.99 -0.66
CA VAL A 362 -11.20 -18.05 -2.07
C VAL A 362 -10.91 -16.65 -2.64
N ARG A 363 -11.72 -15.64 -2.31
CA ARG A 363 -11.47 -14.24 -2.69
C ARG A 363 -10.16 -13.71 -2.10
N PHE A 364 -9.99 -13.85 -0.78
CA PHE A 364 -8.80 -13.40 -0.07
C PHE A 364 -7.51 -14.03 -0.62
N LEU A 365 -7.49 -15.34 -0.81
CA LEU A 365 -6.33 -16.05 -1.35
C LEU A 365 -6.05 -15.68 -2.81
N GLY A 366 -7.08 -15.38 -3.60
CA GLY A 366 -6.93 -14.84 -4.95
C GLY A 366 -6.24 -13.47 -4.96
N GLN A 367 -6.61 -12.58 -4.03
CA GLN A 367 -5.98 -11.27 -3.87
C GLN A 367 -4.55 -11.37 -3.33
N LEU A 368 -4.32 -12.25 -2.36
CA LEU A 368 -2.98 -12.57 -1.87
C LEU A 368 -2.08 -13.05 -3.02
N ARG A 369 -2.59 -13.94 -3.87
CA ARG A 369 -1.87 -14.39 -5.07
C ARG A 369 -1.61 -13.23 -6.04
N ALA A 370 -2.59 -12.39 -6.32
CA ALA A 370 -2.41 -11.23 -7.22
C ALA A 370 -1.34 -10.26 -6.69
N SER A 371 -1.41 -9.90 -5.40
CA SER A 371 -0.39 -9.09 -4.74
C SER A 371 0.98 -9.77 -4.74
N HIS A 372 1.02 -11.11 -4.62
CA HIS A 372 2.26 -11.85 -4.69
C HIS A 372 2.99 -11.70 -6.04
N TYR A 373 2.24 -11.78 -7.15
CA TYR A 373 2.76 -11.55 -8.50
C TYR A 373 3.15 -10.09 -8.75
N SER A 374 2.43 -9.14 -8.18
CA SER A 374 2.69 -7.71 -8.36
C SER A 374 3.87 -7.22 -7.52
N LEU A 375 4.10 -7.80 -6.34
CA LEU A 375 5.07 -7.30 -5.36
C LEU A 375 6.35 -8.14 -5.27
N TYR A 376 6.26 -9.47 -5.18
CA TYR A 376 7.41 -10.32 -4.88
C TYR A 376 8.03 -10.96 -6.13
N VAL A 377 7.20 -11.40 -7.08
CA VAL A 377 7.66 -12.09 -8.30
C VAL A 377 8.62 -11.24 -9.15
N PRO A 378 8.48 -9.92 -9.30
CA PRO A 378 9.45 -9.10 -10.05
C PRO A 378 10.87 -9.23 -9.50
N PHE A 379 11.03 -9.25 -8.17
CA PHE A 379 12.32 -9.41 -7.50
C PHE A 379 12.87 -10.82 -7.64
N PHE A 380 12.00 -11.84 -7.57
CA PHE A 380 12.39 -13.22 -7.87
C PHE A 380 12.94 -13.35 -9.30
N ASP A 381 12.21 -12.81 -10.27
CA ASP A 381 12.56 -12.83 -11.69
C ASP A 381 13.90 -12.12 -11.96
N ALA A 382 14.09 -10.93 -11.39
CA ALA A 382 15.33 -10.16 -11.52
C ALA A 382 16.53 -10.88 -10.86
N ALA A 383 16.33 -11.44 -9.66
CA ALA A 383 17.37 -12.21 -8.98
C ALA A 383 17.73 -13.49 -9.75
N TYR A 384 16.74 -14.16 -10.35
CA TYR A 384 16.98 -15.33 -11.20
C TYR A 384 17.80 -14.97 -12.45
N ARG A 385 17.60 -13.77 -13.01
CA ARG A 385 18.39 -13.29 -14.17
C ARG A 385 19.81 -12.86 -13.79
N GLY A 386 20.17 -12.86 -12.52
CA GLY A 386 21.49 -12.46 -12.04
C GLY A 386 21.71 -10.94 -12.07
N GLU A 387 20.63 -10.15 -11.94
CA GLU A 387 20.74 -8.71 -11.71
C GLU A 387 21.38 -8.41 -10.34
N ASP A 388 21.67 -7.13 -10.03
CA ASP A 388 22.36 -6.74 -8.79
C ASP A 388 21.55 -7.15 -7.53
N LEU A 389 21.93 -8.28 -6.95
CA LEU A 389 21.23 -8.90 -5.83
C LEU A 389 21.17 -8.00 -4.60
N ALA A 390 22.22 -7.22 -4.33
CA ALA A 390 22.25 -6.32 -3.18
C ALA A 390 21.30 -5.13 -3.38
N ALA A 391 21.26 -4.57 -4.60
CA ALA A 391 20.34 -3.50 -4.95
C ALA A 391 18.88 -3.98 -4.94
N LEU A 392 18.62 -5.19 -5.45
CA LEU A 392 17.28 -5.82 -5.42
C LEU A 392 16.79 -6.06 -4.00
N ASP A 393 17.65 -6.59 -3.13
CA ASP A 393 17.30 -6.89 -1.75
C ASP A 393 16.99 -5.60 -0.97
N ALA A 394 17.82 -4.56 -1.13
CA ALA A 394 17.59 -3.24 -0.54
C ALA A 394 16.30 -2.57 -1.06
N ALA A 395 16.00 -2.72 -2.35
CA ALA A 395 14.77 -2.19 -2.94
C ALA A 395 13.51 -2.92 -2.43
N LEU A 396 13.59 -4.24 -2.24
CA LEU A 396 12.51 -5.03 -1.64
C LEU A 396 12.33 -4.70 -0.15
N ASP A 397 13.43 -4.49 0.58
CA ASP A 397 13.39 -4.07 1.99
C ASP A 397 12.66 -2.73 2.13
N ALA A 398 13.02 -1.73 1.31
CA ALA A 398 12.36 -0.44 1.28
C ALA A 398 10.85 -0.55 0.96
N LEU A 399 10.47 -1.46 0.06
CA LEU A 399 9.08 -1.69 -0.34
C LEU A 399 8.24 -2.43 0.73
N LEU A 400 8.87 -3.28 1.54
CA LEU A 400 8.22 -4.03 2.60
C LEU A 400 8.24 -3.31 3.95
N ALA A 401 9.15 -2.35 4.16
CA ALA A 401 9.26 -1.56 5.38
C ALA A 401 7.93 -0.94 5.90
N PRO A 402 7.01 -0.43 5.04
CA PRO A 402 5.72 0.08 5.53
C PRO A 402 4.73 -1.01 5.98
N ALA A 403 5.06 -2.29 5.84
CA ALA A 403 4.33 -3.43 6.37
C ALA A 403 5.26 -4.33 7.22
N PRO A 404 5.58 -3.94 8.48
CA PRO A 404 6.54 -4.67 9.31
C PRO A 404 6.27 -6.19 9.44
N PRO A 405 5.01 -6.67 9.57
CA PRO A 405 4.72 -8.10 9.54
C PRO A 405 5.19 -8.81 8.26
N ALA A 406 4.96 -8.20 7.09
CA ALA A 406 5.37 -8.74 5.79
C ALA A 406 6.90 -8.74 5.63
N GLN A 407 7.55 -7.66 6.05
CA GLN A 407 9.01 -7.54 6.02
C GLN A 407 9.67 -8.64 6.85
N ARG A 408 9.21 -8.84 8.09
CA ARG A 408 9.71 -9.91 8.98
C ARG A 408 9.50 -11.29 8.38
N ALA A 409 8.35 -11.55 7.75
CA ALA A 409 8.08 -12.80 7.06
C ALA A 409 9.07 -13.05 5.91
N SER A 410 9.29 -12.03 5.07
CA SER A 410 10.21 -12.11 3.95
C SER A 410 11.66 -12.36 4.39
N LEU A 411 12.13 -11.66 5.43
CA LEU A 411 13.47 -11.86 6.01
C LEU A 411 13.64 -13.26 6.64
N ALA A 412 12.62 -13.74 7.35
CA ALA A 412 12.65 -15.07 7.96
C ALA A 412 12.72 -16.18 6.89
N GLN A 413 11.94 -16.05 5.83
CA GLN A 413 11.95 -16.97 4.68
C GLN A 413 13.30 -16.97 3.96
N GLY A 414 13.88 -15.79 3.70
CA GLY A 414 15.20 -15.69 3.07
C GLY A 414 16.30 -16.32 3.95
N ALA A 415 16.29 -16.06 5.26
CA ALA A 415 17.20 -16.71 6.20
C ALA A 415 17.02 -18.23 6.23
N GLY A 416 15.79 -18.72 6.14
CA GLY A 416 15.49 -20.14 6.03
C GLY A 416 16.03 -20.77 4.75
N LEU A 417 15.82 -20.13 3.60
CA LEU A 417 16.34 -20.56 2.30
C LEU A 417 17.87 -20.63 2.30
N ARG A 418 18.56 -19.62 2.85
CA ARG A 418 20.03 -19.63 2.97
C ARG A 418 20.55 -20.84 3.76
N ARG A 419 19.86 -21.23 4.84
CA ARG A 419 20.25 -22.39 5.66
C ARG A 419 20.14 -23.72 4.91
N VAL A 420 19.15 -23.86 4.03
CA VAL A 420 18.87 -25.13 3.34
C VAL A 420 19.46 -25.22 1.93
N ALA A 421 19.87 -24.10 1.34
CA ALA A 421 20.34 -24.01 -0.04
C ALA A 421 21.41 -25.06 -0.39
N GLY A 422 22.44 -25.18 0.46
CA GLY A 422 23.52 -26.16 0.25
C GLY A 422 23.04 -27.61 0.30
N ALA A 423 22.05 -27.93 1.15
CA ALA A 423 21.46 -29.27 1.21
C ALA A 423 20.58 -29.60 -0.02
N LEU A 424 20.05 -28.57 -0.69
CA LEU A 424 19.33 -28.70 -1.96
C LEU A 424 20.27 -28.77 -3.18
N GLY A 425 21.59 -28.67 -2.98
CA GLY A 425 22.58 -28.67 -4.06
C GLY A 425 22.72 -27.32 -4.78
N GLY A 426 22.18 -26.24 -4.19
CA GLY A 426 22.25 -24.88 -4.73
C GLY A 426 22.96 -23.92 -3.79
N GLY A 427 22.88 -22.62 -4.11
CA GLY A 427 23.49 -21.56 -3.33
C GLY A 427 22.62 -20.31 -3.28
N VAL A 428 22.62 -19.64 -2.13
CA VAL A 428 22.00 -18.33 -1.95
C VAL A 428 23.07 -17.37 -1.45
N PRO A 429 23.42 -16.32 -2.21
CA PRO A 429 24.39 -15.32 -1.79
C PRO A 429 23.99 -14.62 -0.49
N GLU A 430 24.98 -14.18 0.30
CA GLU A 430 24.74 -13.48 1.58
C GLU A 430 23.95 -12.18 1.41
N ALA A 431 24.09 -11.53 0.26
CA ALA A 431 23.37 -10.30 -0.10
C ALA A 431 21.84 -10.50 -0.18
N CYS A 432 21.36 -11.73 -0.37
CA CYS A 432 19.92 -12.03 -0.48
C CYS A 432 19.32 -12.26 0.91
N ALA A 433 18.93 -11.19 1.62
CA ALA A 433 18.28 -11.27 2.91
C ALA A 433 16.81 -11.73 2.79
N HIS A 434 16.09 -11.24 1.78
CA HIS A 434 14.66 -11.45 1.58
C HIS A 434 14.32 -12.71 0.78
N GLY A 435 13.18 -13.33 1.13
CA GLY A 435 12.74 -14.61 0.57
C GLY A 435 12.61 -14.65 -0.96
N ALA A 436 12.08 -13.59 -1.58
CA ALA A 436 11.88 -13.54 -3.03
C ALA A 436 13.22 -13.51 -3.80
N VAL A 437 14.16 -12.64 -3.36
CA VAL A 437 15.50 -12.51 -3.95
C VAL A 437 16.32 -13.78 -3.70
N ALA A 438 16.26 -14.32 -2.48
CA ALA A 438 16.93 -15.56 -2.10
C ALA A 438 16.44 -16.76 -2.92
N LEU A 439 15.12 -16.90 -3.11
CA LEU A 439 14.56 -17.99 -3.90
C LEU A 439 14.88 -17.85 -5.39
N GLY A 440 14.88 -16.63 -5.93
CA GLY A 440 15.29 -16.36 -7.31
C GLY A 440 16.73 -16.76 -7.57
N ALA A 441 17.65 -16.36 -6.68
CA ALA A 441 19.05 -16.76 -6.73
C ALA A 441 19.23 -18.28 -6.58
N LEU A 442 18.48 -18.92 -5.66
CA LEU A 442 18.51 -20.37 -5.49
C LEU A 442 18.03 -21.10 -6.76
N ALA A 443 16.90 -20.67 -7.33
CA ALA A 443 16.35 -21.26 -8.54
C ALA A 443 17.31 -21.16 -9.73
N HIS A 444 18.02 -20.02 -9.86
CA HIS A 444 19.10 -19.86 -10.82
C HIS A 444 20.23 -20.87 -10.58
N SER A 445 20.71 -20.99 -9.34
CA SER A 445 21.81 -21.91 -8.99
C SER A 445 21.47 -23.39 -9.25
N LEU A 446 20.18 -23.75 -9.15
CA LEU A 446 19.66 -25.08 -9.44
C LEU A 446 19.34 -25.30 -10.92
N ASN A 447 19.56 -24.30 -11.78
CA ASN A 447 19.24 -24.31 -13.21
C ASN A 447 17.76 -24.63 -13.52
N LEU A 448 16.84 -24.23 -12.63
CA LEU A 448 15.42 -24.51 -12.81
C LEU A 448 14.82 -23.62 -13.90
N PRO A 449 13.97 -24.15 -14.81
CA PRO A 449 13.30 -23.30 -15.79
C PRO A 449 12.51 -22.16 -15.11
N LEU A 450 12.82 -20.91 -15.47
CA LEU A 450 12.27 -19.70 -14.83
C LEU A 450 10.75 -19.75 -14.65
N ALA A 451 10.02 -20.10 -15.71
CA ALA A 451 8.56 -20.17 -15.66
C ALA A 451 8.06 -21.19 -14.61
N ALA A 452 8.69 -22.35 -14.51
CA ALA A 452 8.32 -23.39 -13.55
C ALA A 452 8.71 -23.00 -12.11
N ALA A 453 9.87 -22.39 -11.92
CA ALA A 453 10.31 -21.91 -10.61
C ALA A 453 9.43 -20.75 -10.09
N ARG A 454 9.01 -19.85 -10.99
CA ARG A 454 8.05 -18.79 -10.69
C ARG A 454 6.69 -19.35 -10.26
N ASP A 455 6.17 -20.33 -11.00
CA ASP A 455 4.91 -20.99 -10.66
C ASP A 455 4.99 -21.71 -9.31
N ALA A 456 6.11 -22.36 -9.02
CA ALA A 456 6.39 -23.00 -7.74
C ALA A 456 6.42 -21.99 -6.59
N PHE A 457 7.03 -20.81 -6.79
CA PHE A 457 7.04 -19.73 -5.79
C PHE A 457 5.62 -19.24 -5.46
N ALA A 458 4.82 -18.95 -6.49
CA ALA A 458 3.43 -18.56 -6.32
C ALA A 458 2.57 -19.68 -5.70
N PHE A 459 2.82 -20.93 -6.07
CA PHE A 459 2.15 -22.09 -5.48
C PHE A 459 2.41 -22.18 -3.97
N ALA A 460 3.68 -22.03 -3.55
CA ALA A 460 4.06 -22.10 -2.15
C ALA A 460 3.34 -21.03 -1.31
N ALA A 461 3.20 -19.81 -1.82
CA ALA A 461 2.47 -18.73 -1.15
C ALA A 461 0.99 -19.09 -0.89
N VAL A 462 0.29 -19.64 -1.89
CA VAL A 462 -1.11 -20.07 -1.74
C VAL A 462 -1.23 -21.29 -0.84
N ARG A 463 -0.33 -22.28 -0.98
CA ARG A 463 -0.26 -23.49 -0.14
C ARG A 463 -0.13 -23.11 1.34
N ASP A 464 0.79 -22.21 1.67
CA ASP A 464 1.07 -21.81 3.05
C ASP A 464 -0.12 -21.06 3.65
N ALA A 465 -0.76 -20.19 2.87
CA ALA A 465 -1.97 -19.52 3.29
C ALA A 465 -3.15 -20.50 3.50
N CYS A 466 -3.31 -21.53 2.66
CA CYS A 466 -4.27 -22.61 2.89
C CYS A 466 -3.96 -23.40 4.17
N SER A 467 -2.68 -23.68 4.46
CA SER A 467 -2.28 -24.32 5.71
C SER A 467 -2.61 -23.44 6.93
N ALA A 468 -2.39 -22.14 6.83
CA ALA A 468 -2.77 -21.19 7.87
C ALA A 468 -4.30 -21.16 8.07
N ALA A 469 -5.08 -21.18 6.99
CA ALA A 469 -6.55 -21.21 7.05
C ALA A 469 -7.09 -22.41 7.82
N VAL A 470 -6.50 -23.60 7.62
CA VAL A 470 -6.85 -24.82 8.36
C VAL A 470 -6.54 -24.68 9.84
N ARG A 471 -5.36 -24.15 10.19
CA ARG A 471 -4.93 -23.95 11.59
C ARG A 471 -5.75 -22.90 12.33
N LEU A 472 -6.28 -21.92 11.61
CA LEU A 472 -7.21 -20.91 12.12
C LEU A 472 -8.66 -21.40 12.21
N GLY A 473 -8.95 -22.62 11.72
CA GLY A 473 -10.31 -23.16 11.68
C GLY A 473 -11.23 -22.49 10.65
N LEU A 474 -10.68 -21.76 9.68
CA LEU A 474 -11.44 -21.12 8.60
C LEU A 474 -11.91 -22.12 7.53
N CYS A 475 -11.22 -23.25 7.40
CA CYS A 475 -11.52 -24.26 6.39
C CYS A 475 -11.09 -25.65 6.88
N GLN A 476 -11.81 -26.69 6.47
CA GLN A 476 -11.42 -28.08 6.74
C GLN A 476 -10.27 -28.51 5.81
N PRO A 477 -9.38 -29.43 6.23
CA PRO A 477 -8.24 -29.85 5.39
C PRO A 477 -8.63 -30.32 3.98
N THR A 478 -9.71 -31.09 3.87
CA THR A 478 -10.21 -31.60 2.56
C THR A 478 -10.75 -30.48 1.67
N ARG A 479 -11.35 -29.46 2.26
CA ARG A 479 -11.86 -28.28 1.54
C ARG A 479 -10.73 -27.34 1.14
N ALA A 480 -9.69 -27.20 1.97
CA ALA A 480 -8.53 -26.38 1.65
C ALA A 480 -7.84 -26.81 0.33
N VAL A 481 -7.85 -28.11 0.01
CA VAL A 481 -7.35 -28.64 -1.29
C VAL A 481 -8.20 -28.12 -2.46
N ALA A 482 -9.53 -28.08 -2.31
CA ALA A 482 -10.43 -27.57 -3.34
C ALA A 482 -10.25 -26.05 -3.53
N VAL A 483 -10.17 -25.31 -2.43
CA VAL A 483 -9.89 -23.86 -2.41
C VAL A 483 -8.56 -23.55 -3.10
N GLN A 484 -7.50 -24.29 -2.76
CA GLN A 484 -6.19 -24.12 -3.38
C GLN A 484 -6.25 -24.35 -4.89
N ARG A 485 -6.90 -25.44 -5.33
CA ARG A 485 -7.07 -25.74 -6.76
C ARG A 485 -7.83 -24.62 -7.48
N GLU A 486 -8.90 -24.11 -6.89
CA GLU A 486 -9.70 -23.03 -7.47
C GLU A 486 -8.89 -21.74 -7.61
N VAL A 487 -8.14 -21.35 -6.58
CA VAL A 487 -7.28 -20.16 -6.60
C VAL A 487 -6.18 -20.29 -7.65
N LEU A 488 -5.55 -21.46 -7.77
CA LEU A 488 -4.47 -21.72 -8.73
C LEU A 488 -4.97 -21.85 -10.17
N ALA A 489 -6.22 -22.29 -10.38
CA ALA A 489 -6.82 -22.38 -11.71
C ALA A 489 -7.11 -21.02 -12.36
N ARG A 490 -7.11 -19.93 -11.58
CA ARG A 490 -7.29 -18.57 -12.12
C ARG A 490 -6.12 -18.19 -13.05
N PRO A 491 -6.37 -17.37 -14.09
CA PRO A 491 -5.34 -16.86 -14.98
C PRO A 491 -4.15 -16.27 -14.22
N ARG A 492 -2.96 -16.41 -14.80
CA ARG A 492 -1.75 -15.85 -14.21
C ARG A 492 -1.80 -14.33 -14.28
N PRO A 493 -1.57 -13.62 -13.16
CA PRO A 493 -1.36 -12.18 -13.22
C PRO A 493 -0.10 -11.88 -14.04
N GLY A 494 -0.08 -10.73 -14.72
CA GLY A 494 1.14 -10.21 -15.33
C GLY A 494 2.20 -9.88 -14.27
N VAL A 495 3.47 -10.03 -14.63
CA VAL A 495 4.61 -9.68 -13.77
C VAL A 495 5.11 -8.30 -14.19
N PRO A 496 5.05 -7.26 -13.32
CA PRO A 496 5.60 -5.95 -13.63
C PRO A 496 7.13 -5.94 -13.56
N ALA A 497 7.74 -4.85 -14.00
CA ALA A 497 9.15 -4.57 -13.73
C ALA A 497 9.37 -4.26 -12.23
N VAL A 498 10.61 -4.34 -11.75
CA VAL A 498 10.94 -4.15 -10.32
C VAL A 498 10.57 -2.74 -9.85
N GLU A 499 10.78 -1.73 -10.68
CA GLU A 499 10.43 -0.33 -10.41
C GLU A 499 8.91 -0.09 -10.27
N ASP A 500 8.11 -0.97 -10.88
CA ASP A 500 6.65 -0.92 -10.86
C ASP A 500 6.05 -1.91 -9.85
N ALA A 501 6.90 -2.66 -9.12
CA ALA A 501 6.46 -3.58 -8.09
C ALA A 501 5.73 -2.82 -6.99
N ALA A 502 4.52 -3.30 -6.67
CA ALA A 502 3.60 -2.64 -5.77
C ALA A 502 2.58 -3.65 -5.21
N ALA A 503 1.99 -3.30 -4.07
CA ALA A 503 0.92 -4.10 -3.49
C ALA A 503 -0.36 -3.93 -4.33
N ALA A 504 -1.04 -5.04 -4.62
CA ALA A 504 -2.22 -5.05 -5.50
C ALA A 504 -3.51 -5.44 -4.80
N ALA A 505 -3.48 -5.59 -3.47
CA ALA A 505 -4.60 -6.04 -2.66
C ALA A 505 -4.72 -5.22 -1.37
N PRO A 506 -5.17 -3.96 -1.43
CA PRO A 506 -5.13 -3.04 -0.29
C PRO A 506 -5.87 -3.53 0.97
N THR A 507 -6.90 -4.35 0.80
CA THR A 507 -7.65 -4.97 1.90
C THR A 507 -6.83 -6.05 2.60
N VAL A 508 -6.10 -6.88 1.84
CA VAL A 508 -5.13 -7.85 2.38
C VAL A 508 -4.00 -7.11 3.09
N ASP A 509 -3.49 -6.03 2.49
CA ASP A 509 -2.41 -5.25 3.08
C ASP A 509 -2.82 -4.54 4.37
N ALA A 510 -4.02 -3.96 4.42
CA ALA A 510 -4.55 -3.34 5.63
C ALA A 510 -4.77 -4.38 6.75
N ALA A 511 -5.28 -5.57 6.42
CA ALA A 511 -5.38 -6.66 7.37
C ALA A 511 -4.00 -7.13 7.86
N HIS A 512 -3.04 -7.28 6.96
CA HIS A 512 -1.68 -7.68 7.30
C HIS A 512 -0.99 -6.64 8.21
N CYS A 513 -1.15 -5.34 7.94
CA CYS A 513 -0.65 -4.27 8.81
C CYS A 513 -1.37 -4.23 10.18
N ALA A 514 -2.58 -4.79 10.29
CA ALA A 514 -3.30 -4.88 11.56
C ALA A 514 -2.79 -6.03 12.45
N HIS A 515 -1.94 -6.93 11.94
CA HIS A 515 -1.46 -8.10 12.70
C HIS A 515 -0.76 -7.73 14.02
N ASP A 516 0.03 -6.65 14.01
CA ASP A 516 0.75 -6.20 15.20
C ASP A 516 -0.16 -5.47 16.22
N LEU A 517 -1.43 -5.22 15.86
CA LEU A 517 -2.44 -4.68 16.79
C LEU A 517 -3.07 -5.77 17.66
N LEU A 518 -2.98 -7.04 17.24
CA LEU A 518 -3.65 -8.17 17.88
C LEU A 518 -2.98 -8.53 19.21
N GLU A 519 -3.79 -8.78 20.22
CA GLU A 519 -3.35 -9.23 21.54
C GLU A 519 -2.83 -10.67 21.49
N MET A 520 -3.61 -11.57 20.88
CA MET A 520 -3.33 -13.00 20.79
C MET A 520 -3.02 -13.38 19.35
N ARG A 521 -1.87 -14.01 19.12
CA ARG A 521 -1.38 -14.37 17.79
C ARG A 521 -0.84 -15.80 17.77
N LEU A 522 -1.33 -16.60 16.83
CA LEU A 522 -0.82 -17.93 16.49
C LEU A 522 0.35 -17.84 15.49
N PHE A 523 0.38 -16.79 14.68
CA PHE A 523 1.39 -16.54 13.65
C PHE A 523 2.22 -15.28 13.96
N ARG A 524 3.38 -15.17 13.32
CA ARG A 524 4.31 -14.03 13.47
C ARG A 524 3.98 -12.84 12.55
N SER A 525 3.01 -13.01 11.65
CA SER A 525 2.50 -12.00 10.70
C SER A 525 1.13 -12.33 10.14
#